data_AF-A0A9J7BMT2-F1
#
_entry.id   AF-A0A9J7BMT2-F1
#
_cell.length_a   1.000
_cell.length_b   1.000
_cell.length_c   1.000
_cell.angle_alpha   90.00
_cell.angle_beta   90.00
_cell.angle_gamma   90.00
#
_symmetry.space_group_name_H-M   'P 1'
#
loop_
_entity.id
_entity.type
_entity.pdbx_description
1 polymer ?
#
loop_
_entity_poly.entity_id
_entity_poly.type
_entity_poly.pdbx_seq_one_letter_code
_entity_poly.pdbx_strand_id
1 'polypeptide(L)'
;MLILIGLIGIVLCLAAASLLLLPLLLRRRDLYQQYSGTRAVTCPENHQSAAVDIDTRLAATTGMDRSPDLRLCDCTRWPERARCNQGCIAQAVHAGPYQPAEVKVGPKQIYHLPILLAAFAAWYVGAIWHSHYLFRSRWIDAVGLTRAEVKQMVWWIWPHLLTAAICLLFAYGVAWLLALAHRKGVLQGILMSAVLCASLAAASAYSLAKLPHNLLMIEASYAVLAALTVGAIVGGLYDKLVLPPE
;
A
#
# COMPACT_ATOMS: atom_id res chain seq x y z
N MET A 1 29.10 -11.93 16.30
CA MET A 1 29.21 -10.56 16.84
C MET A 1 28.67 -9.50 15.88
N LEU A 2 29.16 -9.40 14.65
CA LEU A 2 28.65 -8.44 13.62
C LEU A 2 27.15 -8.60 13.31
N ILE A 3 26.64 -9.84 13.22
CA ILE A 3 25.21 -10.11 12.93
C ILE A 3 24.31 -9.63 14.08
N LEU A 4 24.75 -9.81 15.33
CA LEU A 4 24.01 -9.38 16.51
C LEU A 4 23.96 -7.84 16.61
N ILE A 5 25.07 -7.17 16.31
CA ILE A 5 25.15 -5.70 16.26
C ILE A 5 24.27 -5.13 15.16
N GLY A 6 24.22 -5.77 13.98
CA GLY A 6 23.35 -5.38 12.88
C GLY A 6 21.86 -5.53 13.22
N LEU A 7 21.46 -6.63 13.84
CA LEU A 7 20.08 -6.85 14.28
C LEU A 7 19.65 -5.82 15.34
N ILE A 8 20.53 -5.52 16.30
CA ILE A 8 20.27 -4.50 17.33
C ILE A 8 20.10 -3.12 16.68
N GLY A 9 20.94 -2.75 15.71
CA GLY A 9 20.83 -1.49 14.98
C GLY A 9 19.51 -1.36 14.21
N ILE A 10 19.07 -2.43 13.53
CA ILE A 10 17.78 -2.46 12.81
C ILE A 10 16.61 -2.31 13.78
N VAL A 11 16.62 -3.04 14.90
CA VAL A 11 15.57 -2.95 15.92
C VAL A 11 15.50 -1.55 16.53
N LEU A 12 16.65 -0.93 16.82
CA LEU A 12 16.70 0.45 17.34
C LEU A 12 16.21 1.48 16.32
N CYS A 13 16.56 1.34 15.04
CA CYS A 13 16.05 2.19 13.97
C CYS A 13 14.54 2.06 13.78
N LEU A 14 14.00 0.82 13.80
CA LEU A 14 12.57 0.57 13.70
C LEU A 14 11.82 1.11 14.93
N ALA A 15 12.40 0.95 16.13
CA ALA A 15 11.84 1.49 17.37
C ALA A 15 11.83 3.03 17.36
N ALA A 16 12.91 3.67 16.93
CA ALA A 16 13.00 5.13 16.81
C ALA A 16 12.04 5.68 15.75
N ALA A 17 11.97 5.04 14.57
CA ALA A 17 11.00 5.41 13.55
C ALA A 17 9.55 5.23 14.04
N SER A 18 9.26 4.14 14.75
CA SER A 18 7.95 3.93 15.38
C SER A 18 7.64 5.03 16.40
N LEU A 19 8.56 5.38 17.28
CA LEU A 19 8.37 6.43 18.30
C LEU A 19 8.10 7.81 17.68
N LEU A 20 8.75 8.12 16.55
CA LEU A 20 8.59 9.38 15.83
C LEU A 20 7.32 9.41 14.98
N LEU A 21 6.95 8.30 14.35
CA LEU A 21 5.78 8.21 13.46
C LEU A 21 4.48 8.01 14.24
N LEU A 22 4.49 7.33 15.37
CA LEU A 22 3.32 7.06 16.19
C LEU A 22 2.52 8.33 16.57
N PRO A 23 3.12 9.42 17.11
CA PRO A 23 2.37 10.63 17.43
C PRO A 23 1.79 11.32 16.19
N LEU A 24 2.47 11.25 15.05
CA LEU A 24 1.96 11.77 13.76
C LEU A 24 0.75 10.96 13.29
N LEU A 25 0.80 9.63 13.43
CA LEU A 25 -0.30 8.73 13.09
C LEU A 25 -1.50 8.91 14.01
N LEU A 26 -1.28 9.07 15.32
CA LEU A 26 -2.34 9.34 16.30
C LEU A 26 -3.01 10.70 16.02
N ARG A 27 -2.24 11.76 15.77
CA ARG A 27 -2.78 13.08 15.42
C ARG A 27 -3.57 13.07 14.12
N ARG A 28 -3.08 12.35 13.10
CA ARG A 28 -3.82 12.17 11.85
C ARG A 28 -5.14 11.43 12.07
N ARG A 29 -5.14 10.42 12.93
CA ARG A 29 -6.35 9.66 13.29
C ARG A 29 -7.35 10.54 14.04
N ASP A 30 -6.88 11.36 14.96
CA ASP A 30 -7.71 12.29 15.72
C ASP A 30 -8.37 13.33 14.81
N LEU A 31 -7.59 13.97 13.93
CA LEU A 31 -8.11 14.88 12.89
C LEU A 31 -9.10 14.18 11.96
N TYR A 32 -8.79 12.95 11.54
CA TYR A 32 -9.70 12.16 10.72
C TYR A 32 -11.03 11.92 11.44
N GLN A 33 -11.01 11.53 12.71
CA GLN A 33 -12.22 11.33 13.51
C GLN A 33 -12.99 12.65 13.70
N GLN A 34 -12.28 13.74 14.01
CA GLN A 34 -12.87 15.05 14.25
C GLN A 34 -13.64 15.61 13.05
N TYR A 35 -13.13 15.40 11.82
CA TYR A 35 -13.76 15.92 10.60
C TYR A 35 -14.63 14.90 9.87
N SER A 36 -14.59 13.62 10.26
CA SER A 36 -15.42 12.56 9.66
C SER A 36 -16.91 12.71 9.96
N GLY A 37 -17.71 12.22 9.03
CA GLY A 37 -19.17 12.24 9.09
C GLY A 37 -19.78 13.41 8.33
N THR A 38 -20.96 13.14 7.78
CA THR A 38 -21.80 14.14 7.10
C THR A 38 -22.29 15.17 8.08
N ARG A 39 -22.48 16.42 7.66
CA ARG A 39 -22.92 17.52 8.51
C ARG A 39 -24.08 18.26 7.89
N ALA A 40 -25.10 18.54 8.68
CA ALA A 40 -26.21 19.38 8.24
C ALA A 40 -25.78 20.85 8.36
N VAL A 41 -25.83 21.58 7.24
CA VAL A 41 -25.50 23.01 7.15
C VAL A 41 -26.59 23.75 6.41
N THR A 42 -26.64 25.07 6.62
CA THR A 42 -27.54 25.96 5.87
C THR A 42 -26.77 26.46 4.65
N CYS A 43 -27.28 26.18 3.45
CA CYS A 43 -26.63 26.65 2.23
C CYS A 43 -26.70 28.19 2.16
N PRO A 44 -25.56 28.90 1.98
CA PRO A 44 -25.55 30.37 1.97
C PRO A 44 -26.25 30.98 0.75
N GLU A 45 -26.39 30.23 -0.35
CA GLU A 45 -26.96 30.73 -1.61
C GLU A 45 -28.49 30.79 -1.58
N ASN A 46 -29.15 29.92 -0.83
CA ASN A 46 -30.60 29.74 -0.89
C ASN A 46 -31.25 29.38 0.45
N HIS A 47 -30.48 29.43 1.54
CA HIS A 47 -30.92 29.25 2.92
C HIS A 47 -31.63 27.92 3.26
N GLN A 48 -31.59 26.91 2.39
CA GLN A 48 -32.15 25.59 2.72
C GLN A 48 -31.11 24.66 3.33
N SER A 49 -31.57 23.69 4.11
CA SER A 49 -30.72 22.66 4.73
C SER A 49 -30.05 21.79 3.65
N ALA A 50 -28.75 21.57 3.80
CA ALA A 50 -27.93 20.73 2.94
C ALA A 50 -27.06 19.82 3.82
N ALA A 51 -26.85 18.59 3.38
CA ALA A 51 -25.91 17.68 4.00
C ALA A 51 -24.58 17.76 3.24
N VAL A 52 -23.49 18.01 3.96
CA VAL A 52 -22.15 18.20 3.39
C VAL A 52 -21.11 17.30 4.06
N ASP A 53 -20.16 16.84 3.26
CA ASP A 53 -19.00 16.08 3.73
C ASP A 53 -17.73 16.92 3.57
N ILE A 54 -16.95 17.03 4.66
CA ILE A 54 -15.63 17.66 4.66
C ILE A 54 -14.61 16.64 4.12
N ASP A 55 -13.68 17.08 3.29
CA ASP A 55 -12.52 16.31 2.87
C ASP A 55 -11.59 16.08 4.08
N THR A 56 -11.91 15.04 4.84
CA THR A 56 -11.18 14.61 6.04
C THR A 56 -9.74 14.27 5.76
N ARG A 57 -9.43 13.89 4.52
CA ARG A 57 -8.09 13.49 4.13
C ARG A 57 -7.22 14.70 3.85
N LEU A 58 -7.75 15.69 3.13
CA LEU A 58 -7.08 16.98 2.98
C LEU A 58 -6.81 17.57 4.36
N ALA A 59 -7.84 17.64 5.21
CA ALA A 59 -7.75 18.14 6.58
C ALA A 59 -6.70 17.40 7.43
N ALA A 60 -6.64 16.06 7.38
CA ALA A 60 -5.65 15.28 8.13
C ALA A 60 -4.22 15.40 7.56
N THR A 61 -4.07 15.71 6.27
CA THR A 61 -2.76 15.91 5.64
C THR A 61 -2.20 17.32 5.83
N THR A 62 -3.05 18.35 5.85
CA THR A 62 -2.67 19.77 5.99
C THR A 62 -2.78 20.25 7.44
N GLY A 63 -3.50 19.55 8.31
CA GLY A 63 -3.66 19.88 9.74
C GLY A 63 -2.41 19.71 10.61
N MET A 64 -1.24 19.52 9.99
CA MET A 64 0.04 19.72 10.66
C MET A 64 0.25 21.20 10.98
N ASP A 65 -0.23 22.09 10.11
CA ASP A 65 -0.29 23.53 10.34
C ASP A 65 -1.42 23.90 11.30
N ARG A 66 -1.30 25.05 11.97
CA ARG A 66 -2.26 25.55 12.99
C ARG A 66 -3.68 25.77 12.45
N SER A 67 -3.85 25.71 11.12
CA SER A 67 -5.09 25.88 10.38
C SER A 67 -5.13 24.84 9.24
N PRO A 68 -5.78 23.67 9.44
CA PRO A 68 -5.96 22.70 8.36
C PRO A 68 -6.69 23.34 7.18
N ASP A 69 -6.24 23.02 5.97
CA ASP A 69 -7.00 23.35 4.75
C ASP A 69 -8.24 22.45 4.71
N LEU A 70 -9.41 23.08 4.84
CA LEU A 70 -10.71 22.42 4.88
C LEU A 70 -11.45 22.71 3.58
N ARG A 71 -11.92 21.65 2.92
CA ARG A 71 -12.72 21.72 1.70
C ARG A 71 -13.87 20.73 1.76
N LEU A 72 -14.95 21.01 1.04
CA LEU A 72 -16.05 20.06 0.88
C LEU A 72 -15.74 19.06 -0.23
N CYS A 73 -15.95 17.78 0.03
CA CYS A 73 -15.84 16.72 -0.98
C CYS A 73 -17.20 16.28 -1.54
N ASP A 74 -18.27 16.48 -0.77
CA ASP A 74 -19.64 16.17 -1.20
C ASP A 74 -20.67 17.15 -0.60
N CYS A 75 -21.78 17.34 -1.29
CA CYS A 75 -22.92 18.14 -0.86
C CYS A 75 -24.19 17.72 -1.61
N THR A 76 -25.28 17.44 -0.89
CA THR A 76 -26.55 16.95 -1.45
C THR A 76 -27.25 17.92 -2.38
N ARG A 77 -26.85 19.19 -2.38
CA ARG A 77 -27.44 20.26 -3.21
C ARG A 77 -26.46 20.82 -4.22
N TRP A 78 -25.37 20.11 -4.48
CA TRP A 78 -24.34 20.50 -5.43
C TRP A 78 -24.64 19.91 -6.81
N PRO A 79 -25.14 20.70 -7.78
CA PRO A 79 -25.70 20.11 -9.01
C PRO A 79 -24.62 19.57 -9.95
N GLU A 80 -23.43 20.21 -10.01
CA GLU A 80 -22.39 19.88 -11.02
C GLU A 80 -20.94 20.06 -10.52
N ARG A 81 -20.67 20.18 -9.21
CA ARG A 81 -19.33 20.49 -8.64
C ARG A 81 -18.69 21.80 -9.11
N ALA A 82 -19.36 22.59 -9.96
CA ALA A 82 -18.83 23.83 -10.50
C ALA A 82 -19.35 25.05 -9.71
N ARG A 83 -18.42 25.86 -9.19
CA ARG A 83 -18.63 27.21 -8.62
C ARG A 83 -19.40 27.36 -7.30
N CYS A 84 -19.29 26.41 -6.36
CA CYS A 84 -19.68 26.68 -4.96
C CYS A 84 -18.53 27.36 -4.19
N ASN A 85 -18.81 28.45 -3.46
CA ASN A 85 -17.82 29.18 -2.67
C ASN A 85 -17.47 28.53 -1.32
N GLN A 86 -18.12 27.41 -0.97
CA GLN A 86 -17.91 26.63 0.26
C GLN A 86 -18.03 27.46 1.56
N GLY A 87 -18.80 28.56 1.55
CA GLY A 87 -18.96 29.44 2.71
C GLY A 87 -19.57 28.77 3.94
N CYS A 88 -20.20 27.61 3.78
CA CYS A 88 -20.78 26.82 4.87
C CYS A 88 -19.76 25.95 5.64
N ILE A 89 -18.47 25.92 5.27
CA ILE A 89 -17.46 25.10 5.97
C ILE A 89 -17.33 25.49 7.44
N ALA A 90 -17.35 26.78 7.77
CA ALA A 90 -17.29 27.23 9.15
C ALA A 90 -18.46 26.65 9.96
N GLN A 91 -19.67 26.68 9.40
CA GLN A 91 -20.84 26.07 10.03
C GLN A 91 -20.71 24.56 10.13
N ALA A 92 -20.19 23.89 9.10
CA ALA A 92 -19.94 22.45 9.11
C ALA A 92 -19.01 22.09 10.27
N VAL A 93 -17.88 22.79 10.46
CA VAL A 93 -16.92 22.53 11.55
C VAL A 93 -17.61 22.60 12.94
N HIS A 94 -18.50 23.56 13.14
CA HIS A 94 -19.19 23.79 14.42
C HIS A 94 -20.41 22.89 14.65
N ALA A 95 -21.09 22.44 13.59
CA ALA A 95 -22.31 21.63 13.70
C ALA A 95 -22.07 20.21 14.23
N GLY A 96 -20.82 19.75 14.27
CA GLY A 96 -20.48 18.36 14.57
C GLY A 96 -20.99 17.39 13.49
N PRO A 97 -20.64 16.09 13.57
CA PRO A 97 -21.19 15.09 12.68
C PRO A 97 -22.72 15.00 12.87
N TYR A 98 -23.47 15.05 11.77
CA TYR A 98 -24.88 14.68 11.69
C TYR A 98 -25.02 13.25 12.24
N GLN A 99 -25.95 13.06 13.17
CA GLN A 99 -26.28 11.76 13.77
C GLN A 99 -27.59 11.24 13.17
N PRO A 100 -27.61 10.67 11.96
CA PRO A 100 -28.66 9.73 11.62
C PRO A 100 -28.32 8.44 12.36
N ALA A 101 -29.28 7.91 13.13
CA ALA A 101 -29.10 6.72 13.94
C ALA A 101 -28.27 5.62 13.22
N GLU A 102 -27.14 5.27 13.83
CA GLU A 102 -26.44 3.98 13.74
C GLU A 102 -26.29 3.33 12.34
N VAL A 103 -25.43 3.90 11.48
CA VAL A 103 -24.73 3.07 10.48
C VAL A 103 -23.39 2.63 11.05
N LYS A 104 -23.34 1.40 11.57
CA LYS A 104 -22.08 0.72 11.88
C LYS A 104 -21.32 0.54 10.57
N VAL A 105 -20.32 1.39 10.34
CA VAL A 105 -19.36 1.18 9.25
C VAL A 105 -18.63 -0.13 9.55
N GLY A 106 -19.01 -1.19 8.84
CA GLY A 106 -18.37 -2.49 8.96
C GLY A 106 -16.88 -2.42 8.66
N PRO A 107 -16.07 -3.37 9.16
CA PRO A 107 -14.65 -3.41 8.87
C PRO A 107 -14.44 -3.40 7.35
N LYS A 108 -13.59 -2.48 6.88
CA LYS A 108 -13.26 -2.28 5.48
C LYS A 108 -12.79 -3.62 4.88
N GLN A 109 -13.65 -4.28 4.10
CA GLN A 109 -13.42 -5.63 3.61
C GLN A 109 -12.40 -5.57 2.47
N ILE A 110 -11.20 -6.13 2.70
CA ILE A 110 -10.16 -6.22 1.66
C ILE A 110 -10.51 -7.41 0.77
N TYR A 111 -10.89 -7.15 -0.47
CA TYR A 111 -11.14 -8.21 -1.44
C TYR A 111 -9.82 -8.81 -1.93
N HIS A 112 -9.68 -10.13 -1.78
CA HIS A 112 -8.42 -10.85 -2.03
C HIS A 112 -8.13 -11.11 -3.52
N LEU A 113 -9.12 -10.95 -4.41
CA LEU A 113 -9.01 -11.31 -5.83
C LEU A 113 -7.85 -10.58 -6.55
N PRO A 114 -7.69 -9.24 -6.45
CA PRO A 114 -6.57 -8.55 -7.11
C PRO A 114 -5.20 -8.95 -6.55
N ILE A 115 -5.16 -9.32 -5.27
CA ILE A 115 -3.94 -9.77 -4.58
C ILE A 115 -3.51 -11.14 -5.10
N LEU A 116 -4.46 -12.08 -5.20
CA LEU A 116 -4.23 -13.41 -5.77
C LEU A 116 -3.80 -13.31 -7.23
N LEU A 117 -4.44 -12.45 -8.03
CA LEU A 117 -4.07 -12.21 -9.42
C LEU A 117 -2.65 -11.65 -9.55
N ALA A 118 -2.29 -10.66 -8.74
CA ALA A 118 -0.96 -10.07 -8.73
C ALA A 118 0.12 -11.08 -8.32
N ALA A 119 -0.15 -11.87 -7.28
CA ALA A 119 0.74 -12.91 -6.80
C ALA A 119 0.96 -14.00 -7.86
N PHE A 120 -0.12 -14.47 -8.50
CA PHE A 120 -0.03 -15.45 -9.57
C PHE A 120 0.74 -14.91 -10.78
N ALA A 121 0.47 -13.66 -11.20
CA ALA A 121 1.19 -13.04 -12.30
C ALA A 121 2.70 -12.93 -12.03
N ALA A 122 3.09 -12.47 -10.83
CA ALA A 122 4.49 -12.38 -10.42
C ALA A 122 5.17 -13.76 -10.35
N TRP A 123 4.47 -14.76 -9.79
CA TRP A 123 4.96 -16.13 -9.74
C TRP A 123 5.16 -16.71 -11.15
N TYR A 124 4.22 -16.46 -12.06
CA TYR A 124 4.32 -16.90 -13.45
C TYR A 124 5.46 -16.22 -14.21
N VAL A 125 5.68 -14.92 -13.97
CA VAL A 125 6.85 -14.20 -14.48
C VAL A 125 8.14 -14.87 -14.00
N GLY A 126 8.23 -15.27 -12.72
CA GLY A 126 9.36 -16.02 -12.18
C GLY A 126 9.55 -17.37 -12.87
N ALA A 127 8.46 -18.11 -13.10
CA ALA A 127 8.51 -19.39 -13.82
C ALA A 127 9.09 -19.23 -15.24
N ILE A 128 8.74 -18.15 -15.95
CA ILE A 128 9.30 -17.82 -17.26
C ILE A 128 10.76 -17.38 -17.13
N TRP A 129 11.09 -16.50 -16.18
CA TRP A 129 12.43 -15.95 -15.95
C TRP A 129 13.49 -17.04 -15.72
N HIS A 130 13.15 -18.03 -14.89
CA HIS A 130 14.00 -19.19 -14.59
C HIS A 130 13.76 -20.40 -15.51
N SER A 131 13.02 -20.20 -16.61
CA SER A 131 12.82 -21.24 -17.63
C SER A 131 14.10 -21.47 -18.45
N HIS A 132 14.12 -22.60 -19.18
CA HIS A 132 15.21 -22.92 -20.09
C HIS A 132 15.43 -21.85 -21.19
N TYR A 133 14.40 -21.07 -21.51
CA TYR A 133 14.44 -20.09 -22.60
C TYR A 133 15.14 -18.78 -22.24
N LEU A 134 15.24 -18.44 -20.95
CA LEU A 134 15.82 -17.18 -20.49
C LEU A 134 17.12 -17.38 -19.72
N PHE A 135 17.05 -17.53 -18.39
CA PHE A 135 18.24 -17.46 -17.53
C PHE A 135 18.61 -18.77 -16.83
N ARG A 136 17.94 -19.89 -17.09
CA ARG A 136 18.19 -21.15 -16.36
C ARG A 136 19.67 -21.57 -16.34
N SER A 137 20.37 -21.60 -17.47
CA SER A 137 21.78 -22.03 -17.50
C SER A 137 22.65 -21.09 -16.67
N ARG A 138 22.58 -19.79 -16.95
CA ARG A 138 23.32 -18.75 -16.22
C ARG A 138 23.03 -18.75 -14.72
N TRP A 139 21.78 -19.00 -14.34
CA TRP A 139 21.37 -19.09 -12.94
C TRP A 139 21.98 -20.32 -12.25
N ILE A 140 21.87 -21.50 -12.88
CA ILE A 140 22.44 -22.75 -12.35
C ILE A 140 23.96 -22.62 -12.17
N ASP A 141 24.65 -22.09 -13.18
CA ASP A 141 26.09 -21.87 -13.16
C ASP A 141 26.48 -20.87 -12.05
N ALA A 142 25.70 -19.80 -11.87
CA ALA A 142 25.98 -18.77 -10.87
C ALA A 142 25.68 -19.21 -9.43
N VAL A 143 24.73 -20.14 -9.22
CA VAL A 143 24.49 -20.77 -7.90
C VAL A 143 25.55 -21.85 -7.61
N GLY A 144 26.27 -22.33 -8.63
CA GLY A 144 27.29 -23.37 -8.50
C GLY A 144 26.72 -24.78 -8.37
N LEU A 145 25.50 -25.01 -8.87
CA LEU A 145 24.83 -26.31 -8.82
C LEU A 145 24.96 -27.04 -10.16
N THR A 146 24.93 -28.36 -10.13
CA THR A 146 24.78 -29.19 -11.33
C THR A 146 23.30 -29.31 -11.72
N ARG A 147 23.03 -29.54 -13.00
CA ARG A 147 21.65 -29.74 -13.51
C ARG A 147 20.95 -30.94 -12.83
N ALA A 148 21.71 -31.95 -12.41
CA ALA A 148 21.20 -33.11 -11.69
C ALA A 148 20.74 -32.74 -10.27
N GLU A 149 21.54 -31.97 -9.53
CA GLU A 149 21.20 -31.48 -8.19
C GLU A 149 19.97 -30.57 -8.21
N VAL A 150 19.87 -29.68 -9.20
CA VAL A 150 18.68 -28.82 -9.36
C VAL A 150 17.44 -29.65 -9.68
N LYS A 151 17.55 -30.66 -10.54
CA LYS A 151 16.43 -31.57 -10.82
C LYS A 151 15.98 -32.30 -9.55
N GLN A 152 16.91 -32.70 -8.69
CA GLN A 152 16.61 -33.35 -7.42
C GLN A 152 15.93 -32.40 -6.42
N MET A 153 16.37 -31.15 -6.33
CA MET A 153 15.74 -30.12 -5.47
C MET A 153 14.33 -29.74 -5.93
N VAL A 154 14.11 -29.62 -7.24
CA VAL A 154 12.84 -29.14 -7.82
C VAL A 154 11.88 -30.29 -8.15
N TRP A 155 12.29 -31.55 -7.93
CA TRP A 155 11.42 -32.71 -8.16
C TRP A 155 10.19 -32.70 -7.23
N TRP A 156 10.29 -32.06 -6.07
CA TRP A 156 9.16 -31.83 -5.18
C TRP A 156 8.42 -30.53 -5.49
N ILE A 157 7.12 -30.49 -5.22
CA ILE A 157 6.26 -29.32 -5.44
C ILE A 157 6.56 -28.16 -4.46
N TRP A 158 7.28 -28.44 -3.39
CA TRP A 158 7.55 -27.51 -2.28
C TRP A 158 8.23 -26.18 -2.66
N PRO A 159 9.27 -26.14 -3.52
CA PRO A 159 9.89 -24.88 -3.93
C PRO A 159 8.94 -23.99 -4.73
N HIS A 160 8.03 -24.58 -5.52
CA HIS A 160 7.03 -23.82 -6.27
C HIS A 160 5.94 -23.24 -5.35
N LEU A 161 5.53 -23.97 -4.32
CA LEU A 161 4.60 -23.47 -3.30
C LEU A 161 5.23 -22.37 -2.44
N LEU A 162 6.49 -22.52 -2.05
CA LEU A 162 7.21 -21.52 -1.27
C LEU A 162 7.34 -20.21 -2.04
N THR A 163 7.72 -20.27 -3.31
CA THR A 163 7.82 -19.07 -4.17
C THR A 163 6.46 -18.42 -4.42
N ALA A 164 5.40 -19.21 -4.62
CA ALA A 164 4.03 -18.69 -4.72
C ALA A 164 3.59 -17.99 -3.42
N ALA A 165 3.88 -18.58 -2.25
CA ALA A 165 3.57 -17.99 -0.95
C ALA A 165 4.33 -16.67 -0.71
N ILE A 166 5.60 -16.59 -1.11
CA ILE A 166 6.39 -15.34 -1.04
C ILE A 166 5.78 -14.26 -1.95
N CYS A 167 5.39 -14.60 -3.17
CA CYS A 167 4.72 -13.66 -4.08
C CYS A 167 3.40 -13.16 -3.49
N LEU A 168 2.63 -14.04 -2.84
CA LEU A 168 1.39 -13.69 -2.17
C LEU A 168 1.61 -12.75 -0.98
N LEU A 169 2.56 -13.06 -0.10
CA LEU A 169 2.93 -12.22 1.04
C LEU A 169 3.40 -10.83 0.58
N PHE A 170 4.21 -10.77 -0.47
CA PHE A 170 4.66 -9.52 -1.06
C PHE A 170 3.48 -8.69 -1.60
N ALA A 171 2.55 -9.32 -2.35
CA ALA A 171 1.35 -8.65 -2.86
C ALA A 171 0.45 -8.13 -1.73
N TYR A 172 0.29 -8.87 -0.63
CA TYR A 172 -0.40 -8.39 0.57
C TYR A 172 0.33 -7.22 1.22
N GLY A 173 1.66 -7.25 1.30
CA GLY A 173 2.46 -6.14 1.81
C GLY A 173 2.23 -4.86 0.99
N VAL A 174 2.21 -4.95 -0.34
CA VAL A 174 1.90 -3.81 -1.23
C VAL A 174 0.47 -3.33 -1.03
N ALA A 175 -0.51 -4.23 -0.97
CA ALA A 175 -1.91 -3.87 -0.72
C ALA A 175 -2.11 -3.18 0.63
N TRP A 176 -1.43 -3.65 1.67
CA TRP A 176 -1.46 -3.06 3.00
C TRP A 176 -0.80 -1.66 3.01
N LEU A 177 0.35 -1.49 2.36
CA LEU A 177 0.98 -0.17 2.20
C LEU A 177 0.09 0.81 1.43
N LEU A 178 -0.59 0.35 0.38
CA LEU A 178 -1.58 1.16 -0.35
C LEU A 178 -2.77 1.54 0.52
N ALA A 179 -3.30 0.58 1.29
CA ALA A 179 -4.40 0.81 2.22
C ALA A 179 -4.03 1.86 3.29
N LEU A 180 -2.82 1.78 3.85
CA LEU A 180 -2.28 2.79 4.77
C LEU A 180 -2.06 4.14 4.11
N ALA A 181 -1.52 4.14 2.89
CA ALA A 181 -1.27 5.36 2.14
C ALA A 181 -2.57 6.03 1.67
N HIS A 182 -3.70 5.32 1.61
CA HIS A 182 -4.99 5.74 1.04
C HIS A 182 -4.91 6.27 -0.41
N ARG A 183 -3.77 6.06 -1.08
CA ARG A 183 -3.50 6.56 -2.43
C ARG A 183 -3.84 5.43 -3.42
N LYS A 184 -4.48 5.78 -4.53
CA LYS A 184 -4.92 4.82 -5.55
C LYS A 184 -4.23 5.05 -6.88
N GLY A 185 -4.25 4.03 -7.73
CA GLY A 185 -3.71 4.08 -9.07
C GLY A 185 -2.40 3.31 -9.23
N VAL A 186 -2.10 2.98 -10.49
CA VAL A 186 -0.97 2.17 -10.92
C VAL A 186 0.37 2.73 -10.43
N LEU A 187 0.58 4.04 -10.58
CA LEU A 187 1.83 4.70 -10.15
C LEU A 187 2.08 4.53 -8.66
N GLN A 188 1.05 4.71 -7.82
CA GLN A 188 1.21 4.55 -6.38
C GLN A 188 1.50 3.09 -6.03
N GLY A 189 0.83 2.13 -6.67
CA GLY A 189 1.09 0.72 -6.44
C GLY A 189 2.53 0.33 -6.79
N ILE A 190 3.05 0.85 -7.90
CA ILE A 190 4.47 0.71 -8.28
C ILE A 190 5.38 1.32 -7.21
N LEU A 191 5.12 2.55 -6.75
CA LEU A 191 5.94 3.20 -5.74
C LEU A 191 5.95 2.42 -4.41
N MET A 192 4.80 1.95 -3.93
CA MET A 192 4.72 1.17 -2.68
C MET A 192 5.41 -0.19 -2.82
N SER A 193 5.30 -0.82 -3.99
CA SER A 193 6.02 -2.05 -4.31
C SER A 193 7.54 -1.85 -4.35
N ALA A 194 8.01 -0.75 -4.96
CA ALA A 194 9.42 -0.39 -4.98
C ALA A 194 9.97 -0.11 -3.58
N VAL A 195 9.23 0.62 -2.74
CA VAL A 195 9.60 0.86 -1.33
C VAL A 195 9.70 -0.44 -0.55
N LEU A 196 8.72 -1.35 -0.69
CA LEU A 196 8.74 -2.64 -0.01
C LEU A 196 9.91 -3.51 -0.48
N CYS A 197 10.15 -3.57 -1.79
CA CYS A 197 11.27 -4.30 -2.39
C CYS A 197 12.62 -3.76 -1.89
N ALA A 198 12.82 -2.44 -1.93
CA ALA A 198 14.04 -1.79 -1.43
C ALA A 198 14.25 -2.05 0.08
N SER A 199 13.17 -2.03 0.86
CA SER A 199 13.24 -2.33 2.30
C SER A 199 13.66 -3.78 2.56
N LEU A 200 13.10 -4.75 1.82
CA LEU A 200 13.50 -6.16 1.93
C LEU A 200 14.94 -6.38 1.48
N ALA A 201 15.38 -5.70 0.41
CA ALA A 201 16.76 -5.75 -0.08
C ALA A 201 17.72 -5.17 0.97
N ALA A 202 17.39 -4.03 1.57
CA ALA A 202 18.18 -3.42 2.65
C ALA A 202 18.26 -4.33 3.88
N ALA A 203 17.14 -4.93 4.30
CA ALA A 203 17.11 -5.90 5.40
C ALA A 203 17.95 -7.15 5.11
N SER A 204 18.07 -7.51 3.83
CA SER A 204 18.82 -8.68 3.35
C SER A 204 20.24 -8.34 2.87
N ALA A 205 20.71 -7.09 3.06
CA ALA A 205 21.92 -6.58 2.41
C ALA A 205 23.17 -7.40 2.73
N TYR A 206 23.30 -7.89 3.96
CA TYR A 206 24.43 -8.75 4.36
C TYR A 206 24.43 -10.09 3.60
N SER A 207 23.26 -10.70 3.41
CA SER A 207 23.11 -11.95 2.66
C SER A 207 23.34 -11.71 1.17
N LEU A 208 22.82 -10.61 0.63
CA LEU A 208 23.01 -10.21 -0.77
C LEU A 208 24.47 -9.92 -1.08
N ALA A 209 25.22 -9.30 -0.17
CA ALA A 209 26.64 -9.01 -0.34
C ALA A 209 27.53 -10.25 -0.48
N LYS A 210 27.03 -11.44 -0.07
CA LYS A 210 27.75 -12.72 -0.23
C LYS A 210 27.48 -13.40 -1.56
N LEU A 211 26.50 -12.94 -2.33
CA LEU A 211 26.13 -13.57 -3.59
C LEU A 211 27.10 -13.18 -4.71
N PRO A 212 27.40 -14.10 -5.65
CA PRO A 212 28.19 -13.75 -6.82
C PRO A 212 27.45 -12.69 -7.65
N HIS A 213 28.20 -11.73 -8.20
CA HIS A 213 27.65 -10.57 -8.90
C HIS A 213 26.65 -10.95 -10.02
N ASN A 214 26.96 -12.01 -10.77
CA ASN A 214 26.10 -12.50 -11.85
C ASN A 214 24.75 -13.01 -11.34
N LEU A 215 24.73 -13.68 -10.18
CA LEU A 215 23.49 -14.14 -9.56
C LEU A 215 22.69 -12.96 -9.01
N LEU A 216 23.37 -12.02 -8.36
CA LEU A 216 22.74 -10.81 -7.83
C LEU A 216 22.07 -9.98 -8.93
N MET A 217 22.71 -9.83 -10.10
CA MET A 217 22.13 -9.15 -11.26
C MET A 217 20.86 -9.84 -11.78
N ILE A 218 20.86 -11.18 -11.89
CA ILE A 218 19.70 -11.97 -12.35
C ILE A 218 18.53 -11.83 -11.38
N GLU A 219 18.78 -11.98 -10.08
CA GLU A 219 17.75 -11.91 -9.04
C GLU A 219 17.23 -10.48 -8.85
N ALA A 220 18.10 -9.46 -8.87
CA ALA A 220 17.67 -8.06 -8.75
C ALA A 220 16.78 -7.63 -9.91
N SER A 221 17.12 -8.04 -11.14
CA SER A 221 16.32 -7.73 -12.33
C SER A 221 14.95 -8.40 -12.26
N TYR A 222 14.88 -9.66 -11.83
CA TYR A 222 13.63 -10.36 -11.56
C TYR A 222 12.80 -9.65 -10.48
N ALA A 223 13.43 -9.29 -9.35
CA ALA A 223 12.76 -8.63 -8.25
C ALA A 223 12.13 -7.29 -8.66
N VAL A 224 12.83 -6.51 -9.51
CA VAL A 224 12.29 -5.28 -10.10
C VAL A 224 11.07 -5.58 -10.97
N LEU A 225 11.18 -6.56 -11.88
CA LEU A 225 10.07 -6.92 -12.77
C LEU A 225 8.84 -7.41 -11.99
N ALA A 226 9.05 -8.30 -11.01
CA ALA A 226 7.99 -8.80 -10.13
C ALA A 226 7.36 -7.66 -9.32
N ALA A 227 8.16 -6.74 -8.77
CA ALA A 227 7.66 -5.59 -8.04
C ALA A 227 6.81 -4.67 -8.93
N LEU A 228 7.24 -4.41 -10.17
CA LEU A 228 6.46 -3.64 -11.14
C LEU A 228 5.12 -4.32 -11.46
N THR A 229 5.13 -5.63 -11.74
CA THR A 229 3.92 -6.41 -12.03
C THR A 229 2.93 -6.38 -10.87
N VAL A 230 3.40 -6.68 -9.66
CA VAL A 230 2.54 -6.65 -8.45
C VAL A 230 2.01 -5.24 -8.21
N GLY A 231 2.89 -4.23 -8.23
CA GLY A 231 2.51 -2.85 -7.98
C GLY A 231 1.48 -2.33 -8.97
N ALA A 232 1.63 -2.65 -10.26
CA ALA A 232 0.70 -2.24 -11.30
C ALA A 232 -0.69 -2.89 -11.14
N ILE A 233 -0.74 -4.19 -10.88
CA ILE A 233 -2.01 -4.93 -10.73
C ILE A 233 -2.73 -4.49 -9.45
N VAL A 234 -2.04 -4.49 -8.29
CA VAL A 234 -2.65 -4.12 -7.01
C VAL A 234 -3.05 -2.64 -7.00
N GLY A 235 -2.21 -1.74 -7.53
CA GLY A 235 -2.51 -0.32 -7.61
C GLY A 235 -3.61 0.04 -8.63
N GLY A 236 -3.63 -0.64 -9.78
CA GLY A 236 -4.62 -0.43 -10.83
C GLY A 236 -6.01 -0.99 -10.48
N LEU A 237 -6.06 -2.08 -9.71
CA LEU A 237 -7.31 -2.68 -9.24
C LEU A 237 -7.70 -2.25 -7.82
N TYR A 238 -7.11 -1.18 -7.30
CA TYR A 238 -7.34 -0.70 -5.94
C TYR A 238 -8.81 -0.41 -5.62
N ASP A 239 -9.56 0.15 -6.57
CA ASP A 239 -10.99 0.42 -6.39
C ASP A 239 -11.83 -0.88 -6.26
N LYS A 240 -11.30 -2.04 -6.69
CA LYS A 240 -11.89 -3.37 -6.46
C LYS A 240 -11.33 -4.06 -5.20
N LEU A 241 -10.28 -3.53 -4.58
CA LEU A 241 -9.74 -4.02 -3.31
C LEU A 241 -10.54 -3.49 -2.11
N VAL A 242 -11.10 -2.28 -2.25
CA VAL A 242 -11.74 -1.53 -1.17
C VAL A 242 -13.01 -0.89 -1.71
N LEU A 243 -14.15 -1.57 -1.60
CA LEU A 243 -15.44 -0.97 -1.93
C LEU A 243 -15.85 0.03 -0.83
N PRO A 244 -16.54 1.12 -1.18
CA PRO A 244 -17.22 1.94 -0.18
C PRO A 244 -18.25 1.07 0.57
N PRO A 245 -18.46 1.30 1.87
CA PRO A 245 -19.56 0.64 2.58
C PRO A 245 -20.88 1.01 1.89
N GLU A 246 -21.72 0.00 1.65
CA GLU A 246 -23.10 0.19 1.18
C GLU A 246 -23.97 0.88 2.24
#